data_AF-A0A1G9Z7S2-F1
#
_entry.id   AF-A0A1G9Z7S2-F1
#
_cell.length_a   1.000
_cell.length_b   1.000
_cell.length_c   1.000
_cell.angle_alpha   90.00
_cell.angle_beta   90.00
_cell.angle_gamma   90.00
#
_symmetry.space_group_name_H-M   'P 1'
#
loop_
_entity.id
_entity.type
_entity.pdbx_description
1 polymer ?
#
loop_
_entity_poly.entity_id
_entity_poly.type
_entity_poly.pdbx_seq_one_letter_code
_entity_poly.pdbx_strand_id
1 'polypeptide(L)' 'MSLPPEWYHPLVAMTLRLNKSRDRLLTELAASQNASKQEAAARAIVETAERHLHQDRVAELSEQARARYAGLLRRLGD' A
#
# COMPACT_ATOMS: atom_id res chain seq x y z
N MET A 1 -17.24 17.45 13.48
CA MET A 1 -16.31 17.16 12.36
C MET A 1 -16.74 15.83 11.78
N SER A 2 -17.46 15.83 10.65
CA SER A 2 -18.02 14.59 10.09
C SER A 2 -16.89 13.79 9.45
N LEU A 3 -16.70 12.54 9.87
CA LEU A 3 -15.84 11.61 9.16
C LEU A 3 -16.42 11.42 7.75
N PRO A 4 -15.59 11.49 6.70
CA PRO A 4 -16.06 11.24 5.35
C PRO A 4 -16.61 9.80 5.26
N PRO A 5 -17.64 9.55 4.44
CA PRO A 5 -18.25 8.22 4.33
C PRO A 5 -17.23 7.14 3.92
N GLU A 6 -17.44 5.90 4.34
CA GLU A 6 -16.54 4.74 4.10
C GLU A 6 -16.17 4.53 2.61
N TRP A 7 -17.02 5.01 1.69
CA TRP A 7 -16.84 4.99 0.24
C TRP A 7 -16.06 6.21 -0.32
N TYR A 8 -15.60 7.11 0.56
CA TYR A 8 -14.81 8.32 0.25
C TYR A 8 -13.33 8.15 0.61
N HIS A 9 -12.78 6.96 0.37
CA HIS A 9 -11.36 6.86 0.04
C HIS A 9 -11.25 6.92 -1.49
N PRO A 10 -11.26 8.12 -2.11
CA PRO A 10 -10.80 8.19 -3.49
C PRO A 10 -9.37 7.66 -3.47
N LEU A 11 -9.01 6.90 -4.49
CA LEU A 11 -7.67 6.41 -4.80
C LEU A 11 -6.69 7.60 -4.84
N VAL A 12 -6.28 8.12 -3.69
CA VAL A 12 -5.30 9.20 -3.62
C VAL A 12 -3.95 8.57 -3.92
N ALA A 13 -3.38 8.96 -5.06
CA ALA A 13 -2.04 8.57 -5.45
C ALA A 13 -1.06 9.04 -4.36
N MET A 14 -0.43 8.10 -3.67
CA MET A 14 0.55 8.43 -2.65
C MET A 14 1.83 8.91 -3.33
N THR A 15 2.18 10.19 -3.13
CA THR A 15 3.43 10.77 -3.65
C THR A 15 4.49 10.74 -2.57
N LEU A 16 5.37 9.75 -2.61
CA LEU A 16 6.46 9.61 -1.65
C LEU A 16 7.73 10.30 -2.18
N ARG A 17 8.29 11.23 -1.41
CA ARG A 17 9.58 11.87 -1.72
C ARG A 17 10.72 10.95 -1.28
N LEU A 18 11.43 10.37 -2.25
CA LEU A 18 12.54 9.47 -2.01
C LEU A 18 13.86 10.10 -2.47
N ASN A 19 14.94 9.79 -1.75
CA ASN A 19 16.28 9.99 -2.29
C ASN A 19 16.61 8.87 -3.30
N LYS A 20 17.67 9.04 -4.10
CA LYS A 20 18.05 8.08 -5.15
C LYS A 20 18.24 6.66 -4.62
N SER A 21 18.86 6.50 -3.46
CA SER A 21 19.11 5.18 -2.87
C SER A 21 17.81 4.47 -2.48
N ARG A 22 16.87 5.18 -1.86
CA ARG A 22 15.56 4.63 -1.49
C ARG A 22 14.69 4.32 -2.70
N ASP A 23 14.73 5.14 -3.75
CA ASP A 23 14.01 4.85 -4.99
C ASP A 23 14.54 3.58 -5.67
N ARG A 24 15.87 3.39 -5.67
CA ARG A 24 16.50 2.17 -6.19
C ARG A 24 16.05 0.94 -5.42
N LEU A 25 16.13 0.96 -4.09
CA LEU A 25 15.66 -0.14 -3.23
C LEU A 25 14.18 -0.45 -3.48
N LEU A 26 13.33 0.58 -3.59
CA LEU A 26 11.91 0.38 -3.86
C LEU A 26 11.67 -0.20 -5.27
N THR A 27 12.50 0.15 -6.25
CA THR A 27 12.46 -0.44 -7.61
C THR A 27 12.79 -1.92 -7.57
N GLU A 28 13.87 -2.30 -6.89
CA GLU A 28 14.32 -3.69 -6.76
C GLU A 28 13.29 -4.53 -6.00
N LEU A 29 12.73 -3.97 -4.91
CA LEU A 29 11.67 -4.61 -4.14
C LEU A 29 10.42 -4.85 -5.01
N ALA A 30 9.99 -3.85 -5.76
CA ALA A 30 8.84 -3.97 -6.66
C ALA A 30 9.05 -5.02 -7.75
N ALA A 31 10.25 -5.07 -8.34
CA ALA A 31 10.62 -6.08 -9.32
C ALA A 31 10.58 -7.50 -8.72
N SER A 32 11.12 -7.68 -7.50
CA SER A 32 11.12 -8.98 -6.82
C SER A 32 9.70 -9.52 -6.52
N GLN A 33 8.73 -8.61 -6.36
CA GLN A 33 7.34 -8.94 -6.06
C GLN A 33 6.43 -8.96 -7.30
N ASN A 34 7.00 -8.73 -8.50
CA ASN A 34 6.25 -8.53 -9.74
C ASN A 34 5.11 -7.50 -9.58
N ALA A 35 5.42 -6.37 -8.95
CA ALA A 35 4.46 -5.36 -8.52
C ALA A 35 4.88 -3.95 -8.94
N SER A 36 3.96 -2.99 -8.84
CA SER A 36 4.30 -1.56 -8.99
C SER A 36 5.07 -1.05 -7.75
N LYS A 37 5.80 0.06 -7.89
CA LYS A 37 6.47 0.71 -6.73
C LYS A 37 5.49 1.10 -5.62
N GLN A 38 4.28 1.50 -5.98
CA GLN A 38 3.24 1.90 -5.01
C GLN A 38 2.69 0.69 -4.26
N GLU A 39 2.49 -0.43 -4.96
CA GLU A 39 2.08 -1.70 -4.35
C GLU A 39 3.15 -2.21 -3.39
N ALA A 40 4.40 -2.28 -3.86
CA ALA A 40 5.52 -2.75 -3.06
C ALA A 40 5.74 -1.91 -1.80
N ALA A 41 5.57 -0.59 -1.88
CA ALA A 41 5.69 0.31 -0.74
C ALA A 41 4.65 0.00 0.33
N ALA A 42 3.39 -0.27 -0.04
CA ALA A 42 2.37 -0.57 0.96
C ALA A 42 2.48 -1.97 1.52
N ARG A 43 2.83 -2.98 0.71
CA ARG A 43 3.13 -4.32 1.22
C ARG A 43 4.24 -4.26 2.25
N ALA A 44 5.33 -3.52 1.97
CA ALA A 44 6.42 -3.33 2.93
C ALA A 44 5.95 -2.67 4.24
N ILE A 45 5.03 -1.71 4.19
CA ILE A 45 4.44 -1.08 5.39
C ILE A 45 3.66 -2.12 6.20
N VAL A 46 2.81 -2.90 5.55
CA VAL A 46 1.98 -3.95 6.17
C VAL A 46 2.86 -5.05 6.79
N GLU A 47 3.81 -5.60 6.03
CA GLU A 47 4.73 -6.64 6.51
C GLU A 47 5.62 -6.14 7.66
N THR A 48 5.98 -4.86 7.66
CA THR A 48 6.74 -4.26 8.76
C THR A 48 5.86 -4.08 9.99
N ALA A 49 4.60 -3.65 9.81
CA ALA A 49 3.62 -3.59 10.89
C ALA A 49 3.38 -4.99 11.48
N GLU A 50 3.20 -6.02 10.67
CA GLU A 50 3.04 -7.43 11.09
C GLU A 50 4.18 -7.90 12.00
N ARG A 51 5.42 -7.51 11.65
CA ARG A 51 6.61 -7.89 12.41
C ARG A 51 6.79 -7.11 13.72
N HIS A 52 6.21 -5.92 13.84
CA HIS A 52 6.54 -4.98 14.92
C HIS A 52 5.35 -4.50 15.76
N LEU A 53 4.10 -4.74 15.33
CA LEU A 53 2.88 -4.25 15.99
C LEU A 53 1.95 -5.41 16.37
N HIS A 54 1.10 -5.17 17.37
CA HIS A 54 0.12 -6.15 17.86
C HIS A 54 -0.85 -6.60 16.75
N GLN A 55 -1.19 -7.90 16.73
CA GLN A 55 -1.93 -8.58 15.65
C GLN A 55 -3.23 -7.86 15.25
N ASP A 56 -4.00 -7.34 16.22
CA ASP A 56 -5.27 -6.66 15.95
C ASP A 56 -5.12 -5.39 15.12
N ARG A 57 -4.11 -4.56 15.42
CA ARG A 57 -3.83 -3.30 14.70
C ARG A 57 -3.35 -3.58 13.28
N VAL A 58 -2.67 -4.70 13.10
CA VAL A 58 -2.14 -5.13 11.82
C VAL A 58 -3.26 -5.64 10.90
N ALA A 59 -4.17 -6.46 11.42
CA ALA A 59 -5.30 -7.00 10.66
C ALA A 59 -6.18 -5.88 10.07
N GLU A 60 -6.44 -4.82 10.85
CA GLU A 60 -7.18 -3.64 10.41
C GLU A 60 -6.51 -2.93 9.22
N LEU A 61 -5.20 -2.70 9.31
CA LEU A 61 -4.43 -2.04 8.25
C LEU A 61 -4.32 -2.89 6.98
N SER A 62 -4.18 -4.20 7.14
CA SER A 62 -4.12 -5.16 6.03
C SER A 62 -5.44 -5.25 5.26
N GLU A 63 -6.58 -5.21 5.95
CA GLU A 63 -7.90 -5.24 5.33
C GLU A 63 -8.15 -3.98 4.49
N GLN A 64 -7.84 -2.81 5.04
CA GLN A 64 -7.95 -1.53 4.33
C GLN A 64 -7.04 -1.49 3.07
N ALA A 65 -5.83 -2.03 3.17
CA ALA A 65 -4.91 -2.12 2.03
C ALA A 65 -5.42 -3.09 0.96
N ARG A 66 -5.88 -4.30 1.32
CA ARG A 66 -6.39 -5.30 0.37
C ARG A 66 -7.62 -4.80 -0.39
N ALA A 67 -8.57 -4.17 0.31
CA ALA A 67 -9.73 -3.54 -0.32
C ALA A 67 -9.32 -2.45 -1.33
N ARG A 68 -8.30 -1.66 -1.00
CA ARG A 68 -7.73 -0.63 -1.88
C ARG A 68 -7.09 -1.21 -3.14
N TYR A 69 -6.41 -2.35 -3.03
CA TYR A 69 -5.68 -2.97 -4.15
C TYR A 69 -6.53 -3.83 -5.08
N ALA A 70 -7.55 -4.51 -4.55
CA ALA A 70 -8.56 -5.17 -5.38
C ALA A 70 -9.28 -4.18 -6.32
N GLY A 71 -9.46 -2.93 -5.88
CA GLY A 71 -9.99 -1.85 -6.73
C GLY A 71 -9.04 -1.41 -7.85
N LEU A 72 -7.72 -1.45 -7.62
CA LEU A 72 -6.70 -1.04 -8.59
C LEU A 72 -6.43 -2.11 -9.65
N LEU A 73 -6.28 -3.38 -9.24
CA LEU A 73 -6.04 -4.50 -10.16
C LEU A 73 -7.19 -4.70 -11.16
N ARG A 74 -8.43 -4.47 -10.71
CA ARG A 74 -9.62 -4.51 -11.57
C ARG A 74 -9.63 -3.47 -12.69
N ARG A 75 -8.87 -2.37 -12.58
CA ARG A 75 -8.79 -1.33 -13.62
C ARG A 75 -7.60 -1.47 -14.58
N LEU A 76 -6.67 -2.38 -14.29
CA LEU A 76 -5.51 -2.66 -15.15
C LEU A 76 -5.72 -3.92 -16.02
N GLY A 77 -6.87 -4.60 -15.85
CA GLY A 77 -7.29 -5.74 -16.67
C GLY A 77 -8.44 -5.44 -17.64
N ASP A 78 -8.92 -4.19 -17.67
CA ASP A 78 -9.80 -3.62 -18.69
C ASP A 78 -8.97 -2.77 -19.67
#